data_AF-A0A1Y1YV46-F1
#
_entry.id   AF-A0A1Y1YV46-F1
#
_cell.length_a   1.000
_cell.length_b   1.000
_cell.length_c   1.000
_cell.angle_alpha   90.00
_cell.angle_beta   90.00
_cell.angle_gamma   90.00
#
_symmetry.space_group_name_H-M   'P 1'
#
loop_
_entity.id
_entity.type
_entity.pdbx_description
1 polymer ?
#
loop_
_entity_poly.entity_id
_entity_poly.type
_entity_poly.pdbx_seq_one_letter_code
_entity_poly.pdbx_strand_id
1 'polypeptide(L)'
;MTMSARKDPMSLEVMAPGCTPSLKPRMSLEVMAPGCTPSLKPRTIAPSSEAGRPDRPTYQKGREFAIIYLRFVRGYSWNRTKREYCEKYHESRELSGLQSKAYRVMASWGWNKRNFRNFTLSDFEGQMRAVQETEILEGIKKMFGPT
;
A
#
# COMPACT_ATOMS: atom_id res chain seq x y z
N MET A 1 -32.50 35.43 -32.66
CA MET A 1 -32.44 36.33 -31.49
C MET A 1 -31.03 36.37 -30.96
N THR A 2 -30.53 37.55 -30.62
CA THR A 2 -29.27 37.81 -29.89
C THR A 2 -29.58 37.87 -28.38
N MET A 3 -28.64 37.93 -27.43
CA MET A 3 -27.16 38.03 -27.45
C MET A 3 -26.57 36.75 -26.77
N SER A 4 -25.38 36.62 -26.14
CA SER A 4 -24.31 37.59 -25.81
C SER A 4 -22.95 36.91 -25.54
N ALA A 5 -21.87 37.57 -25.96
CA ALA A 5 -20.50 37.18 -25.63
C ALA A 5 -19.98 37.90 -24.38
N ARG A 6 -19.04 37.27 -23.67
CA ARG A 6 -18.09 37.92 -22.74
C ARG A 6 -16.72 37.28 -23.03
N LYS A 7 -15.85 37.97 -23.77
CA LYS A 7 -14.87 38.97 -23.30
C LYS A 7 -13.76 38.37 -22.43
N ASP A 8 -12.62 38.18 -23.09
CA ASP A 8 -11.23 37.99 -22.67
C ASP A 8 -10.72 39.22 -21.83
N PRO A 9 -9.41 39.37 -21.45
CA PRO A 9 -8.23 38.52 -21.68
C PRO A 9 -7.27 38.35 -20.46
N MET A 10 -6.02 37.91 -20.71
CA MET A 10 -4.90 37.76 -19.76
C MET A 10 -4.57 38.98 -18.89
N SER A 11 -3.98 38.71 -17.70
CA SER A 11 -2.83 39.41 -17.06
C SER A 11 -2.72 39.01 -15.59
N LEU A 12 -1.59 39.03 -14.88
CA LEU A 12 -0.15 39.02 -15.19
C LEU A 12 0.55 38.52 -13.89
N GLU A 13 1.81 38.11 -13.95
CA GLU A 13 2.58 37.71 -12.76
C GLU A 13 2.75 38.85 -11.74
N VAL A 14 2.78 38.49 -10.45
CA VAL A 14 3.41 39.30 -9.39
C VAL A 14 4.48 38.46 -8.72
N MET A 15 5.72 38.62 -9.17
CA MET A 15 6.90 38.32 -8.37
C MET A 15 7.25 39.52 -7.50
N ALA A 16 7.58 39.27 -6.23
CA ALA A 16 8.39 40.19 -5.42
C ALA A 16 9.23 39.39 -4.39
N PRO A 17 10.42 39.87 -3.95
CA PRO A 17 11.50 38.96 -3.54
C PRO A 17 11.98 39.14 -2.08
N GLY A 18 12.82 38.21 -1.63
CA GLY A 18 13.63 38.30 -0.40
C GLY A 18 13.40 37.13 0.57
N CYS A 19 14.40 36.56 1.25
CA CYS A 19 15.85 36.78 1.19
C CYS A 19 16.61 35.45 1.36
N THR A 20 17.85 35.43 0.88
CA THR A 20 18.78 34.29 0.84
C THR A 20 19.43 33.98 2.22
N PRO A 21 20.12 32.83 2.39
CA PRO A 21 20.33 32.21 3.70
C PRO A 21 21.56 32.73 4.45
N SER A 22 21.54 32.59 5.79
CA SER A 22 22.71 32.82 6.64
C SER A 22 23.23 31.52 7.24
N LEU A 23 24.49 31.20 6.91
CA LEU A 23 25.26 30.07 7.44
C LEU A 23 26.17 30.53 8.60
N LYS A 24 26.72 29.53 9.31
CA LYS A 24 27.93 29.60 10.17
C LYS A 24 27.70 30.01 11.66
N PRO A 25 28.71 29.90 12.57
CA PRO A 25 28.76 28.70 13.42
C PRO A 25 29.22 28.97 14.87
N ARG A 26 28.43 28.66 15.91
CA ARG A 26 28.93 28.83 17.29
C ARG A 26 29.74 27.62 17.77
N MET A 27 31.02 27.61 17.39
CA MET A 27 32.06 26.91 18.14
C MET A 27 32.14 27.51 19.55
N SER A 28 31.78 26.72 20.58
CA SER A 28 32.20 26.98 21.95
C SER A 28 33.37 26.05 22.26
N LEU A 29 34.57 26.61 22.16
CA LEU A 29 35.82 26.00 22.57
C LEU A 29 35.94 26.13 24.09
N GLU A 30 35.82 25.03 24.84
CA GLU A 30 36.20 25.01 26.26
C GLU A 30 37.21 23.90 26.55
N VAL A 31 38.44 24.36 26.78
CA VAL A 31 39.45 23.87 27.74
C VAL A 31 39.77 22.37 27.73
N MET A 32 40.95 22.04 27.17
CA MET A 32 41.59 20.75 27.42
C MET A 32 42.13 20.67 28.85
N ALA A 33 41.71 19.66 29.61
CA ALA A 33 42.45 19.15 30.76
C ALA A 33 43.29 17.93 30.32
N PRO A 34 44.58 17.83 30.70
CA PRO A 34 45.43 16.75 30.24
C PRO A 34 45.22 15.47 31.05
N GLY A 35 45.05 14.34 30.37
CA GLY A 35 45.14 13.01 30.97
C GLY A 35 43.85 12.46 31.58
N CYS A 36 43.01 11.87 30.73
CA CYS A 36 42.37 10.61 31.09
C CYS A 36 42.00 9.83 29.82
N THR A 37 42.26 8.53 29.83
CA THR A 37 42.04 7.63 28.69
C THR A 37 40.55 7.57 28.29
N PRO A 38 40.21 7.45 27.00
CA PRO A 38 38.86 7.09 26.60
C PRO A 38 38.62 5.62 26.97
N SER A 39 38.21 5.40 28.21
CA SER A 39 37.62 4.13 28.64
C SER A 39 36.40 3.87 27.76
N LEU A 40 36.53 2.89 26.86
CA LEU A 40 35.44 2.40 26.01
C LEU A 40 34.36 1.77 26.90
N LYS A 41 33.50 2.60 27.49
CA LYS A 41 32.21 2.15 28.01
C LYS A 41 31.45 1.58 26.81
N PRO A 42 31.06 0.29 26.82
CA PRO A 42 30.07 -0.18 25.87
C PRO A 42 28.86 0.73 26.00
N ARG A 43 28.40 1.32 24.89
CA ARG A 43 27.03 1.83 24.87
C ARG A 43 26.17 0.62 25.18
N THR A 44 25.56 0.58 26.36
CA THR A 44 24.35 -0.20 26.57
C THR A 44 23.37 0.32 25.54
N ILE A 45 23.27 -0.40 24.43
CA ILE A 45 22.23 -0.19 23.43
C ILE A 45 20.96 -0.48 24.22
N ALA A 46 20.24 0.58 24.59
CA ALA A 46 18.90 0.43 25.13
C ALA A 46 18.16 -0.48 24.13
N PRO A 47 17.63 -1.64 24.56
CA PRO A 47 16.98 -2.54 23.62
C PRO A 47 15.84 -1.75 23.00
N SER A 48 16.02 -1.43 21.72
CA SER A 48 14.99 -0.79 20.92
C SER A 48 13.82 -1.74 21.03
N SER A 49 12.80 -1.33 21.78
CA SER A 49 11.55 -2.04 21.86
C SER A 49 10.84 -1.80 20.54
N GLU A 50 11.33 -2.50 19.50
CA GLU A 50 10.47 -3.02 18.46
C GLU A 50 9.39 -3.80 19.18
N ALA A 51 8.31 -3.09 19.50
CA ALA A 51 7.01 -3.68 19.71
C ALA A 51 6.66 -4.35 18.38
N GLY A 52 7.15 -5.58 18.23
CA GLY A 52 7.01 -6.38 17.02
C GLY A 52 5.54 -6.37 16.67
N ARG A 53 5.23 -5.86 15.47
CA ARG A 53 3.85 -5.90 14.99
C ARG A 53 3.40 -7.36 15.07
N PRO A 54 2.25 -7.66 15.71
CA PRO A 54 1.84 -9.04 15.94
C PRO A 54 1.86 -9.79 14.61
N ASP A 55 2.48 -10.97 14.62
CA ASP A 55 2.93 -11.65 13.42
C ASP A 55 1.76 -11.79 12.44
N ARG A 56 1.89 -11.12 11.29
CA ARG A 56 0.71 -10.84 10.48
C ARG A 56 0.28 -12.15 9.84
N PRO A 57 -0.95 -12.65 10.06
CA PRO A 57 -1.36 -13.94 9.53
C PRO A 57 -1.08 -14.06 8.03
N THR A 58 -0.09 -14.87 7.69
CA THR A 58 0.34 -15.07 6.32
C THR A 58 -0.77 -15.80 5.58
N TYR A 59 -1.28 -15.17 4.54
CA TYR A 59 -2.22 -15.83 3.63
C TYR A 59 -1.41 -16.80 2.78
N GLN A 60 -1.88 -18.03 2.62
CA GLN A 60 -1.41 -18.88 1.53
C GLN A 60 -1.78 -18.20 0.20
N LYS A 61 -0.89 -18.19 -0.80
CA LYS A 61 -1.06 -17.46 -2.07
C LYS A 61 -2.47 -17.56 -2.67
N GLY A 62 -3.02 -18.77 -2.76
CA GLY A 62 -4.37 -18.97 -3.31
C GLY A 62 -5.51 -18.35 -2.50
N ARG A 63 -5.36 -18.20 -1.18
CA ARG A 63 -6.30 -17.44 -0.36
C ARG A 63 -6.24 -15.94 -0.69
N GLU A 64 -5.08 -15.42 -1.09
CA GLU A 64 -4.94 -14.03 -1.53
C GLU A 64 -5.70 -13.78 -2.84
N PHE A 65 -5.48 -14.66 -3.82
CA PHE A 65 -6.10 -14.56 -5.14
C PHE A 65 -7.62 -14.81 -5.08
N ALA A 66 -8.11 -15.64 -4.16
CA ALA A 66 -9.54 -15.82 -3.92
C ALA A 66 -10.24 -14.51 -3.50
N ILE A 67 -9.58 -13.65 -2.71
CA ILE A 67 -10.14 -12.33 -2.33
C ILE A 67 -10.25 -11.43 -3.57
N ILE A 68 -9.26 -11.48 -4.46
CA ILE A 68 -9.28 -10.72 -5.73
C ILE A 68 -10.40 -11.21 -6.64
N TYR A 69 -10.49 -12.52 -6.84
CA TYR A 69 -11.52 -13.16 -7.65
C TYR A 69 -12.93 -12.78 -7.16
N LEU A 70 -13.21 -12.93 -5.86
CA LEU A 70 -14.50 -12.58 -5.29
C LEU A 70 -14.83 -11.09 -5.40
N ARG A 71 -13.85 -10.20 -5.14
CA ARG A 71 -14.12 -8.76 -5.10
C ARG A 71 -14.21 -8.12 -6.49
N PHE A 72 -13.25 -8.40 -7.36
CA PHE A 72 -13.05 -7.66 -8.61
C PHE A 72 -13.54 -8.43 -9.83
N VAL A 73 -13.37 -9.75 -9.86
CA VAL A 73 -13.81 -10.60 -10.99
C VAL A 73 -15.30 -10.93 -10.88
N ARG A 74 -15.77 -11.34 -9.69
CA ARG A 74 -17.19 -11.61 -9.40
C ARG A 74 -17.98 -10.37 -8.97
N GLY A 75 -17.31 -9.22 -8.81
CA GLY A 75 -17.94 -7.94 -8.47
C GLY A 75 -18.61 -7.85 -7.08
N TYR A 76 -18.38 -8.81 -6.17
CA TYR A 76 -19.11 -8.87 -4.89
C TYR A 76 -18.80 -7.67 -3.98
N SER A 77 -19.80 -7.21 -3.23
CA SER A 77 -19.60 -6.22 -2.16
C SER A 77 -18.66 -6.78 -1.09
N TRP A 78 -17.89 -5.92 -0.41
CA TRP A 78 -16.89 -6.38 0.58
C TRP A 78 -17.48 -7.29 1.67
N ASN A 79 -18.70 -7.02 2.13
CA ASN A 79 -19.39 -7.86 3.12
C ASN A 79 -19.73 -9.25 2.55
N ARG A 80 -20.15 -9.33 1.28
CA ARG A 80 -20.35 -10.61 0.59
C ARG A 80 -19.02 -11.32 0.38
N THR A 81 -17.98 -10.64 -0.14
CA THR A 81 -16.62 -11.19 -0.26
C THR A 81 -16.13 -11.79 1.05
N LYS A 82 -16.30 -11.09 2.18
CA LYS A 82 -15.97 -11.62 3.51
C LYS A 82 -16.75 -12.89 3.81
N ARG A 83 -18.08 -12.89 3.68
CA ARG A 83 -18.93 -14.05 4.00
C ARG A 83 -18.50 -15.28 3.22
N GLU A 84 -18.47 -15.18 1.89
CA GLU A 84 -18.17 -16.30 0.99
C GLU A 84 -16.74 -16.83 1.22
N TYR A 85 -15.76 -15.94 1.47
CA TYR A 85 -14.40 -16.33 1.85
C TYR A 85 -14.36 -17.09 3.19
N CYS A 86 -15.01 -16.55 4.23
CA CYS A 86 -14.98 -17.16 5.57
C CYS A 86 -15.71 -18.51 5.58
N GLU A 87 -16.79 -18.63 4.81
CA GLU A 87 -17.58 -19.85 4.64
C GLU A 87 -16.78 -20.95 3.95
N LYS A 88 -16.07 -20.64 2.85
CA LYS A 88 -15.31 -21.63 2.05
C LYS A 88 -13.96 -22.02 2.66
N TYR A 89 -13.31 -21.12 3.40
CA TYR A 89 -12.02 -21.40 4.06
C TYR A 89 -12.15 -21.73 5.55
N HIS A 90 -13.35 -21.71 6.12
CA HIS A 90 -13.62 -21.92 7.55
C HIS A 90 -12.78 -21.01 8.47
N GLU A 91 -12.54 -19.77 8.03
CA GLU A 91 -11.69 -18.79 8.72
C GLU A 91 -12.49 -17.58 9.21
N SER A 92 -12.22 -17.12 10.43
CA SER A 92 -12.67 -15.79 10.86
C SER A 92 -11.67 -14.73 10.40
N ARG A 93 -12.08 -13.86 9.46
CA ARG A 93 -11.29 -12.71 8.99
C ARG A 93 -12.00 -11.38 9.20
N GLU A 94 -11.23 -10.36 9.54
CA GLU A 94 -11.72 -8.99 9.51
C GLU A 94 -11.84 -8.44 8.09
N LEU A 95 -12.84 -7.58 7.88
CA LEU A 95 -13.08 -6.89 6.62
C LEU A 95 -11.90 -6.00 6.23
N SER A 96 -11.36 -5.27 7.21
CA SER A 96 -10.14 -4.45 7.15
C SER A 96 -8.94 -5.25 6.63
N GLY A 97 -8.76 -6.48 7.12
CA GLY A 97 -7.69 -7.41 6.74
C GLY A 97 -7.80 -7.84 5.29
N LEU A 98 -8.97 -8.32 4.86
CA LEU A 98 -9.23 -8.73 3.48
C LEU A 98 -9.04 -7.58 2.49
N GLN A 99 -9.60 -6.40 2.78
CA GLN A 99 -9.42 -5.18 1.98
C GLN A 99 -7.94 -4.80 1.86
N SER A 100 -7.24 -4.73 2.99
CA SER A 100 -5.82 -4.37 3.04
C SER A 100 -4.92 -5.37 2.32
N LYS A 101 -5.30 -6.65 2.28
CA LYS A 101 -4.55 -7.68 1.56
C LYS A 101 -4.82 -7.59 0.05
N ALA A 102 -6.09 -7.51 -0.35
CA ALA A 102 -6.50 -7.34 -1.74
C ALA A 102 -5.81 -6.14 -2.41
N TYR A 103 -5.82 -4.97 -1.77
CA TYR A 103 -5.18 -3.78 -2.33
C TYR A 103 -3.65 -3.88 -2.45
N ARG A 104 -2.98 -4.71 -1.61
CA ARG A 104 -1.54 -4.96 -1.75
C ARG A 104 -1.23 -5.89 -2.91
N VAL A 105 -2.02 -6.95 -3.10
CA VAL A 105 -1.88 -7.88 -4.24
C VAL A 105 -2.10 -7.14 -5.56
N MET A 106 -3.19 -6.37 -5.66
CA MET A 106 -3.47 -5.56 -6.84
C MET A 106 -2.35 -4.54 -7.12
N ALA A 107 -1.80 -3.90 -6.08
CA ALA A 107 -0.67 -2.99 -6.21
C ALA A 107 0.62 -3.70 -6.69
N SER A 108 0.89 -4.94 -6.24
CA SER A 108 2.01 -5.73 -6.75
C SER A 108 1.86 -6.15 -8.21
N TRP A 109 0.63 -6.15 -8.73
CA TRP A 109 0.33 -6.36 -10.16
C TRP A 109 0.28 -5.06 -10.98
N GLY A 110 0.72 -3.93 -10.42
CA GLY A 110 0.73 -2.62 -11.09
C GLY A 110 -0.62 -1.89 -11.11
N TRP A 111 -1.66 -2.45 -10.48
CA TRP A 111 -2.97 -1.80 -10.41
C TRP A 111 -3.06 -0.79 -9.26
N ASN A 112 -3.92 0.21 -9.40
CA ASN A 112 -4.11 1.27 -8.41
C ASN A 112 -5.60 1.53 -8.11
N LYS A 113 -5.88 2.22 -6.99
CA LYS A 113 -7.26 2.48 -6.54
C LYS A 113 -8.17 3.18 -7.56
N ARG A 114 -7.61 3.85 -8.58
CA ARG A 114 -8.39 4.53 -9.64
C ARG A 114 -8.82 3.55 -10.73
N ASN A 115 -8.01 2.53 -11.07
CA ASN A 115 -8.31 1.57 -12.13
C ASN A 115 -8.81 0.19 -11.67
N PHE A 116 -8.81 -0.12 -10.36
CA PHE A 116 -9.34 -1.39 -9.81
C PHE A 116 -10.78 -1.75 -10.26
N ARG A 117 -11.61 -0.77 -10.64
CA ARG A 117 -12.99 -1.03 -11.13
C ARG A 117 -13.02 -1.60 -12.56
N ASN A 118 -11.94 -1.44 -13.30
CA ASN A 118 -11.81 -1.87 -14.69
C ASN A 118 -11.10 -3.24 -14.79
N PHE A 119 -10.79 -3.87 -13.65
CA PHE A 119 -10.13 -5.17 -13.60
C PHE A 119 -11.10 -6.29 -14.00
N THR A 120 -10.73 -7.06 -15.02
CA THR A 120 -11.57 -8.10 -15.62
C THR A 120 -11.12 -9.52 -15.24
N LEU A 121 -11.91 -10.52 -15.62
CA LEU A 121 -11.46 -11.92 -15.60
C LEU A 121 -10.20 -12.11 -16.45
N SER A 122 -10.10 -11.50 -17.63
CA SER A 122 -8.95 -11.65 -18.53
C SER A 122 -7.66 -11.11 -17.89
N ASP A 123 -7.74 -9.97 -17.18
CA ASP A 123 -6.62 -9.43 -16.40
C ASP A 123 -6.19 -10.41 -15.29
N PHE A 124 -7.14 -10.98 -14.57
CA PHE A 124 -6.88 -11.97 -13.52
C PHE A 124 -6.21 -13.23 -14.07
N GLU A 125 -6.72 -13.80 -15.15
CA GLU A 125 -6.15 -14.98 -15.80
C GLU A 125 -4.79 -14.70 -16.46
N GLY A 126 -4.57 -13.47 -16.92
CA GLY A 126 -3.25 -12.98 -17.36
C GLY A 126 -2.24 -12.95 -16.22
N GLN A 127 -2.61 -12.35 -15.08
CA GLN A 127 -1.75 -12.30 -13.89
C GLN A 127 -1.46 -13.71 -13.34
N MET A 128 -2.48 -14.56 -13.21
CA MET A 128 -2.33 -15.94 -12.70
C MET A 128 -1.41 -16.79 -13.59
N ARG A 129 -1.44 -16.59 -14.92
CA ARG A 129 -0.47 -17.20 -15.85
C ARG A 129 0.94 -16.62 -15.69
N ALA A 130 1.07 -15.30 -15.53
CA ALA A 130 2.37 -14.64 -15.36
C ALA A 130 3.10 -15.09 -14.08
N VAL A 131 2.37 -15.39 -13.00
CA VAL A 131 2.94 -15.94 -11.76
C VAL A 131 3.03 -17.48 -11.72
N GLN A 132 2.61 -18.17 -12.80
CA GLN A 132 2.56 -19.64 -12.92
C GLN A 132 1.64 -20.35 -11.89
N GLU A 133 0.61 -19.66 -11.38
CA GLU A 133 -0.32 -20.16 -10.35
C GLU A 133 -1.63 -20.67 -10.98
N THR A 134 -1.59 -21.26 -12.17
CA THR A 134 -2.80 -21.67 -12.93
C THR A 134 -3.61 -22.77 -12.23
N GLU A 135 -2.97 -23.67 -11.49
CA GLU A 135 -3.66 -24.67 -10.66
C GLU A 135 -4.52 -24.02 -9.57
N ILE A 136 -4.02 -22.90 -9.00
CA ILE A 136 -4.75 -22.13 -7.99
C ILE A 136 -5.96 -21.43 -8.60
N LEU A 137 -5.86 -20.91 -9.83
CA LEU A 137 -6.99 -20.33 -10.56
C LEU A 137 -8.12 -21.35 -10.74
N GLU A 138 -7.80 -22.56 -11.16
CA GLU A 138 -8.79 -23.63 -11.33
C GLU A 138 -9.37 -24.11 -9.99
N GLY A 139 -8.55 -24.19 -8.93
CA GLY A 139 -9.03 -24.41 -7.57
C GLY A 139 -10.04 -23.34 -7.11
N ILE A 140 -9.77 -22.07 -7.38
CA ILE A 140 -10.66 -20.94 -7.07
C ILE A 140 -11.97 -21.04 -7.85
N LYS A 141 -11.93 -21.26 -9.17
CA LYS A 141 -13.13 -21.46 -10.01
C LYS A 141 -13.96 -22.65 -9.52
N LYS A 142 -13.33 -23.75 -9.12
CA LYS A 142 -14.00 -24.93 -8.56
C LYS A 142 -14.68 -24.64 -7.20
N MET A 143 -14.06 -23.84 -6.33
CA MET A 143 -14.61 -23.50 -5.01
C MET A 143 -15.75 -22.47 -5.04
N PHE A 144 -15.64 -21.45 -5.89
CA PHE A 144 -16.52 -20.27 -5.92
C PHE A 144 -17.45 -20.18 -7.15
N GLY A 145 -17.36 -21.18 -8.04
CA GLY A 145 -18.07 -21.28 -9.30
C GLY A 145 -17.35 -20.52 -10.44
N PRO A 146 -17.63 -20.88 -11.71
CA PRO A 146 -17.18 -20.08 -12.85
C PRO A 146 -17.80 -18.68 -12.82
N THR A 147 -17.15 -17.75 -13.51
CA THR A 147 -17.53 -16.33 -13.55
C THR A 147 -18.72 -16.11 -14.46
#